data_AF-A0A8J8ABS4-F1
#
_entry.id   AF-A0A8J8ABS4-F1
#
_cell.length_a   1.000
_cell.length_b   1.000
_cell.length_c   1.000
_cell.angle_alpha   90.00
_cell.angle_beta   90.00
_cell.angle_gamma   90.00
#
_symmetry.space_group_name_H-M   'P 1'
#
loop_
_entity.id
_entity.type
_entity.pdbx_description
1 polymer ?
#
loop_
_entity_poly.entity_id
_entity_poly.type
_entity_poly.pdbx_seq_one_letter_code
_entity_poly.pdbx_strand_id
1 'polypeptide(L)'
;MYGPGHLVAIGTAGIFAFLFSLFIAAIFLSLAGKLIGIEKASIGRAMIAILGGGIVGGIVAVVTAAIFPPLAPLLAFLANMWVIKTVFDTGWLKAFLAWLLSFIIAGLVFGVLALLGLFTIGALASL
;
A
#
# COMPACT_ATOMS: atom_id res chain seq x y z
N MET A 1 -24.68 13.85 21.15
CA MET A 1 -25.32 13.75 19.82
C MET A 1 -24.36 14.34 18.80
N TYR A 2 -23.71 13.50 17.99
CA TYR A 2 -22.79 13.98 16.95
C TYR A 2 -23.61 14.61 15.83
N GLY A 3 -23.54 15.94 15.67
CA GLY A 3 -24.23 16.63 14.59
C GLY A 3 -23.66 16.24 13.22
N PRO A 4 -24.39 16.45 12.11
CA PRO A 4 -23.97 16.06 10.76
C PRO A 4 -22.58 16.60 10.36
N GLY A 5 -22.14 17.73 10.91
CA GLY A 5 -20.79 18.25 10.71
C GLY A 5 -19.66 17.34 11.23
N HIS A 6 -19.91 16.51 12.25
CA HIS A 6 -18.91 15.57 12.77
C HIS A 6 -18.75 14.36 11.84
N LEU A 7 -19.85 13.89 11.23
CA LEU A 7 -19.81 12.80 10.24
C LEU A 7 -19.07 13.23 8.98
N VAL A 8 -19.26 14.48 8.54
CA VAL A 8 -18.51 15.07 7.42
C VAL A 8 -17.02 15.17 7.77
N ALA A 9 -16.68 15.68 8.97
CA ALA A 9 -15.28 15.80 9.40
C ALA A 9 -14.55 14.44 9.47
N ILE A 10 -15.22 13.39 9.99
CA ILE A 10 -14.67 12.02 10.05
C ILE A 10 -14.49 11.46 8.64
N GLY A 11 -15.47 11.66 7.75
CA GLY A 11 -15.38 11.23 6.35
C GLY A 11 -14.22 11.88 5.61
N THR A 12 -14.06 13.20 5.75
CA THR A 12 -12.95 13.95 5.14
C THR A 12 -11.60 13.50 5.70
N ALA A 13 -11.47 13.35 7.02
CA ALA A 13 -10.24 12.87 7.65
C ALA A 13 -9.86 11.47 7.18
N GLY A 14 -10.85 10.57 7.02
CA GLY A 14 -10.64 9.22 6.50
C GLY A 14 -10.06 9.20 5.08
N ILE A 15 -10.58 10.06 4.19
CA ILE A 15 -10.07 10.19 2.81
C ILE A 15 -8.61 10.67 2.84
N PHE A 16 -8.29 11.71 3.61
CA PHE A 16 -6.92 12.21 3.71
C PHE A 16 -5.97 11.17 4.30
N ALA A 17 -6.39 10.43 5.33
CA ALA A 17 -5.60 9.35 5.92
C ALA A 17 -5.33 8.23 4.90
N PHE A 18 -6.33 7.87 4.08
CA PHE A 18 -6.17 6.90 3.00
C PHE A 18 -5.20 7.39 1.91
N LEU A 19 -5.34 8.64 1.45
CA LEU A 19 -4.42 9.20 0.45
C LEU A 19 -2.98 9.30 1.00
N PHE A 20 -2.81 9.67 2.27
CA PHE A 20 -1.51 9.68 2.93
C PHE A 20 -0.91 8.28 3.05
N SER A 21 -1.70 7.26 3.40
CA SER A 21 -1.20 5.89 3.52
C SER A 21 -0.73 5.34 2.17
N LEU A 22 -1.44 5.65 1.08
CA LEU A 22 -1.02 5.30 -0.28
C LEU A 22 0.29 5.99 -0.68
N PHE A 23 0.46 7.26 -0.31
CA PHE A 23 1.69 7.99 -0.56
C PHE A 23 2.88 7.39 0.21
N ILE A 24 2.69 7.08 1.50
CA ILE A 24 3.69 6.43 2.34
C ILE A 24 4.06 5.06 1.77
N ALA A 25 3.08 4.25 1.35
CA ALA A 25 3.32 2.95 0.72
C ALA A 25 4.15 3.09 -0.56
N ALA A 26 3.90 4.13 -1.37
CA ALA A 26 4.69 4.40 -2.57
C ALA A 26 6.15 4.75 -2.26
N ILE A 27 6.43 5.45 -1.15
CA ILE A 27 7.80 5.71 -0.70
C ILE A 27 8.52 4.39 -0.43
N PHE A 28 7.92 3.49 0.34
CA PHE A 28 8.54 2.20 0.67
C PHE A 28 8.75 1.33 -0.58
N LEU A 29 7.78 1.30 -1.48
CA LEU A 29 7.91 0.55 -2.73
C LEU A 29 9.01 1.12 -3.63
N SER A 30 9.13 2.46 -3.70
CA SER A 30 10.22 3.10 -4.43
C SER A 30 11.58 2.80 -3.80
N LEU A 31 11.69 2.79 -2.48
CA LEU A 31 12.93 2.46 -1.77
C LEU A 31 13.32 1.01 -2.04
N ALA A 32 12.38 0.08 -1.88
CA ALA A 32 12.58 -1.34 -2.17
C ALA A 32 13.04 -1.57 -3.60
N GLY A 33 12.38 -0.93 -4.58
CA GLY A 33 12.77 -1.05 -5.99
C GLY A 33 14.20 -0.56 -6.25
N LYS A 34 14.63 0.52 -5.60
CA LYS A 34 16.01 1.03 -5.69
C LYS A 34 17.01 0.07 -5.05
N LEU A 35 16.69 -0.48 -3.88
CA LEU A 35 17.53 -1.46 -3.17
C LEU A 35 17.75 -2.76 -3.96
N ILE A 36 16.76 -3.18 -4.75
CA ILE A 36 16.82 -4.40 -5.59
C ILE A 36 17.52 -4.14 -6.92
N GLY A 37 17.84 -2.89 -7.26
CA GLY A 37 18.44 -2.53 -8.54
C GLY A 37 17.44 -2.60 -9.70
N ILE A 38 16.22 -2.08 -9.47
CA ILE A 38 15.28 -1.78 -10.56
C ILE A 38 15.60 -0.38 -11.08
N GLU A 39 16.13 -0.29 -12.29
CA GLU A 39 16.62 0.96 -12.91
C GLU A 39 15.54 2.05 -12.96
N LYS A 40 14.30 1.67 -13.22
CA LYS A 40 13.17 2.57 -13.37
C LYS A 40 12.42 2.81 -12.06
N ALA A 41 12.97 2.42 -10.90
CA ALA A 41 12.34 2.67 -9.61
C ALA A 41 12.35 4.17 -9.25
N SER A 42 11.17 4.78 -9.22
CA SER A 42 10.97 6.17 -8.82
C SER A 42 9.69 6.30 -8.01
N ILE A 43 9.58 7.37 -7.21
CA ILE A 43 8.41 7.64 -6.38
C ILE A 43 7.15 7.79 -7.25
N GLY A 44 7.22 8.52 -8.37
CA GLY A 44 6.07 8.69 -9.26
C GLY A 44 5.57 7.37 -9.84
N ARG A 45 6.49 6.50 -10.29
CA ARG A 45 6.13 5.14 -10.73
C ARG A 45 5.60 4.29 -9.59
N ALA A 46 6.17 4.41 -8.38
CA ALA A 46 5.68 3.68 -7.22
C ALA A 46 4.26 4.10 -6.83
N MET A 47 3.92 5.40 -6.94
CA MET A 47 2.56 5.89 -6.72
C MET A 47 1.58 5.30 -7.72
N ILE A 48 1.95 5.29 -9.01
CA ILE A 48 1.13 4.66 -10.06
C ILE A 48 1.00 3.16 -9.81
N ALA A 49 2.07 2.49 -9.35
CA ALA A 49 2.04 1.06 -9.07
C ALA A 49 1.17 0.72 -7.85
N ILE A 50 1.19 1.53 -6.79
CA ILE A 50 0.34 1.34 -5.60
C ILE A 50 -1.12 1.63 -5.93
N LEU A 51 -1.42 2.76 -6.59
CA LEU A 51 -2.77 3.11 -7.00
C LEU A 51 -3.32 2.11 -8.01
N GLY A 52 -2.59 1.89 -9.10
CA GLY A 52 -2.97 0.96 -10.15
C GLY A 52 -3.04 -0.47 -9.64
N GLY A 53 -2.09 -0.91 -8.82
CA GLY A 53 -2.08 -2.25 -8.23
C GLY A 53 -3.24 -2.46 -7.26
N GLY A 54 -3.62 -1.44 -6.49
CA GLY A 54 -4.78 -1.47 -5.61
C GLY A 54 -6.10 -1.52 -6.40
N ILE A 55 -6.24 -0.71 -7.45
CA ILE A 55 -7.44 -0.68 -8.29
C ILE A 55 -7.59 -1.98 -9.07
N VAL A 56 -6.56 -2.40 -9.82
CA VAL A 56 -6.60 -3.60 -10.65
C VAL A 56 -6.72 -4.84 -9.77
N GLY A 57 -5.95 -4.92 -8.67
CA GLY A 57 -6.05 -6.00 -7.69
C GLY A 57 -7.45 -6.08 -7.05
N GLY A 58 -8.04 -4.94 -6.69
CA GLY A 58 -9.39 -4.86 -6.14
C GLY A 58 -10.47 -5.31 -7.13
N ILE A 59 -10.39 -4.88 -8.39
CA ILE A 59 -11.30 -5.34 -9.45
C ILE A 59 -11.19 -6.85 -9.62
N VAL A 60 -9.97 -7.38 -9.74
CA VAL A 60 -9.74 -8.82 -9.89
C VAL A 60 -10.25 -9.60 -8.67
N ALA A 61 -10.06 -9.06 -7.46
CA ALA A 61 -10.59 -9.65 -6.24
C ALA A 61 -12.11 -9.75 -6.27
N VAL A 62 -12.82 -8.66 -6.58
CA VAL A 62 -14.30 -8.62 -6.61
C VAL A 62 -14.85 -9.56 -7.68
N VAL A 63 -14.32 -9.50 -8.90
CA VAL A 63 -14.78 -10.34 -10.01
C VAL A 63 -14.53 -11.82 -9.72
N THR A 64 -13.33 -12.15 -9.23
CA THR A 64 -12.99 -13.53 -8.91
C THR A 64 -13.79 -14.04 -7.71
N ALA A 65 -14.01 -13.21 -6.70
CA ALA A 65 -14.79 -13.59 -5.52
C ALA A 65 -16.24 -13.93 -5.87
N ALA A 66 -16.81 -13.25 -6.86
CA ALA A 66 -18.17 -13.53 -7.33
C ALA A 66 -18.31 -14.91 -8.02
N ILE A 67 -17.22 -15.44 -8.59
CA ILE A 67 -17.23 -16.69 -9.38
C ILE A 67 -16.62 -17.85 -8.57
N PHE A 68 -15.46 -17.64 -7.97
CA PHE A 68 -14.71 -18.63 -7.22
C PHE A 68 -13.95 -17.97 -6.05
N PRO A 69 -14.61 -17.78 -4.89
CA PRO A 69 -14.06 -17.09 -3.72
C PRO A 69 -12.65 -17.52 -3.30
N PRO A 70 -12.32 -18.83 -3.25
CA PRO A 70 -11.00 -19.26 -2.79
C PRO A 70 -9.82 -18.79 -3.66
N LEU A 71 -10.03 -18.51 -4.95
CA LEU A 71 -8.96 -18.03 -5.85
C LEU A 71 -8.81 -16.50 -5.82
N ALA A 72 -9.78 -15.77 -5.27
CA ALA A 72 -9.79 -14.31 -5.35
C ALA A 72 -8.55 -13.64 -4.76
N PRO A 73 -8.03 -14.04 -3.58
CA PRO A 73 -6.82 -13.43 -3.01
C PRO A 73 -5.59 -13.66 -3.89
N LEU A 74 -5.45 -14.87 -4.44
CA LEU A 74 -4.31 -15.23 -5.28
C LEU A 74 -4.31 -14.45 -6.59
N LEU A 75 -5.46 -14.39 -7.29
CA LEU A 75 -5.55 -13.64 -8.54
C LEU A 75 -5.40 -12.13 -8.32
N ALA A 76 -5.95 -11.59 -7.24
CA ALA A 76 -5.77 -10.19 -6.87
C ALA A 76 -4.29 -9.85 -6.61
N PHE A 77 -3.57 -10.74 -5.91
CA PHE A 77 -2.14 -10.61 -5.69
C PHE A 77 -1.34 -10.64 -7.00
N LEU A 78 -1.63 -11.60 -7.88
CA LEU A 78 -0.98 -11.70 -9.19
C LEU A 78 -1.25 -10.48 -10.06
N ALA A 79 -2.46 -9.94 -10.02
CA ALA A 79 -2.82 -8.72 -10.72
C ALA A 79 -2.06 -7.51 -10.17
N ASN A 80 -1.92 -7.39 -8.85
CA ASN A 80 -1.10 -6.36 -8.22
C ASN A 80 0.39 -6.47 -8.64
N MET A 81 0.94 -7.68 -8.62
CA MET A 81 2.30 -7.98 -9.11
C MET A 81 2.48 -7.61 -10.58
N TRP A 82 1.49 -7.90 -11.41
CA TRP A 82 1.52 -7.54 -12.83
C TRP A 82 1.56 -6.03 -13.04
N VAL A 83 0.82 -5.24 -12.24
CA VAL A 83 0.90 -3.78 -12.32
C VAL A 83 2.28 -3.28 -11.91
N ILE A 84 2.84 -3.75 -10.78
CA ILE A 84 4.17 -3.35 -10.33
C ILE A 84 5.23 -3.68 -11.40
N LYS A 85 5.16 -4.90 -11.95
CA LYS A 85 6.01 -5.36 -13.05
C LYS A 85 5.94 -4.40 -14.25
N THR A 86 4.74 -4.01 -14.64
CA THR A 86 4.48 -3.18 -15.83
C THR A 86 4.94 -1.74 -15.62
N VAL A 87 4.65 -1.16 -14.45
CA VAL A 87 4.95 0.24 -14.15
C VAL A 87 6.44 0.46 -13.90
N PHE A 88 7.10 -0.48 -13.24
CA PHE A 88 8.56 -0.46 -13.07
C PHE A 88 9.32 -1.05 -14.26
N ASP A 89 8.62 -1.59 -15.25
CA ASP A 89 9.20 -2.21 -16.44
C ASP A 89 10.37 -3.15 -16.08
N THR A 90 10.01 -4.19 -15.32
CA THR A 90 10.96 -5.12 -14.70
C THR A 90 10.50 -6.57 -14.84
N GLY A 91 11.32 -7.51 -14.37
CA GLY A 91 10.97 -8.93 -14.34
C GLY A 91 10.06 -9.30 -13.16
N TRP A 92 9.34 -10.42 -13.27
CA TRP A 92 8.46 -10.93 -12.21
C TRP A 92 9.17 -11.10 -10.87
N LEU A 93 10.38 -11.68 -10.87
CA LEU A 93 11.16 -11.88 -9.66
C LEU A 93 11.52 -10.55 -8.99
N LYS A 94 11.99 -9.56 -9.77
CA LYS A 94 12.32 -8.23 -9.24
C LYS A 94 11.09 -7.51 -8.71
N ALA A 95 9.94 -7.61 -9.38
CA ALA A 95 8.68 -7.03 -8.91
C ALA A 95 8.22 -7.67 -7.59
N PHE A 96 8.28 -9.01 -7.50
CA PHE A 96 7.98 -9.75 -6.28
C PHE A 96 8.90 -9.36 -5.12
N LEU A 97 10.21 -9.34 -5.37
CA LEU A 97 11.19 -8.91 -4.37
C LEU A 97 10.93 -7.46 -3.93
N ALA A 98 10.55 -6.56 -4.84
CA ALA A 98 10.29 -5.16 -4.50
C ALA A 98 9.06 -5.00 -3.62
N TRP A 99 8.00 -5.76 -3.92
CA TRP A 99 6.83 -5.81 -3.06
C TRP A 99 7.14 -6.40 -1.68
N LEU A 100 7.86 -7.53 -1.64
CA LEU A 100 8.23 -8.19 -0.39
C LEU A 100 9.14 -7.30 0.48
N LEU A 101 10.18 -6.73 -0.14
CA LEU A 101 11.10 -5.84 0.54
C LEU A 101 10.42 -4.54 0.98
N SER A 102 9.46 -4.02 0.20
CA SER A 102 8.63 -2.88 0.62
C SER A 102 7.86 -3.18 1.90
N PHE A 103 7.31 -4.39 2.01
CA PHE A 103 6.59 -4.82 3.22
C PHE A 103 7.53 -4.94 4.43
N ILE A 104 8.75 -5.48 4.22
CA ILE A 104 9.78 -5.57 5.26
C ILE A 104 10.22 -4.19 5.72
N ILE A 105 10.51 -3.26 4.80
CA ILE A 105 10.91 -1.89 5.13
C ILE A 105 9.79 -1.18 5.89
N ALA A 106 8.55 -1.28 5.40
CA ALA A 106 7.40 -0.70 6.08
C ALA A 106 7.25 -1.25 7.50
N GLY A 107 7.28 -2.58 7.67
CA GLY A 107 7.18 -3.24 8.96
C GLY A 107 8.31 -2.85 9.92
N LEU A 108 9.54 -2.71 9.42
CA LEU A 108 10.68 -2.24 10.21
C LEU A 108 10.48 -0.79 10.67
N VAL A 109 10.11 0.10 9.75
CA VAL A 109 9.89 1.53 10.07
C VAL A 109 8.75 1.68 11.06
N PHE A 110 7.59 1.05 10.81
CA PHE A 110 6.46 1.10 11.75
C PHE A 110 6.79 0.44 13.09
N GLY A 111 7.53 -0.68 13.09
CA GLY A 111 7.99 -1.35 14.30
C GLY A 111 8.91 -0.47 15.15
N VAL A 112 9.90 0.19 14.54
CA VAL A 112 10.78 1.14 15.25
C VAL A 112 9.99 2.33 15.78
N LEU A 113 9.11 2.93 14.98
CA LEU A 113 8.26 4.04 15.43
C LEU A 113 7.35 3.63 16.59
N ALA A 114 6.85 2.40 16.61
CA ALA A 114 6.07 1.87 17.71
C ALA A 114 6.92 1.69 18.99
N LEU A 115 8.14 1.15 18.87
CA LEU A 115 9.06 0.98 20.00
C LEU A 115 9.52 2.32 20.61
N LEU A 116 9.72 3.35 19.77
CA LEU A 116 10.07 4.70 20.21
C LEU A 116 8.90 5.46 20.83
N GLY A 117 7.73 4.82 20.94
CA GLY A 117 6.52 5.41 21.49
C GLY A 117 5.90 6.50 20.62
N LEU A 118 6.36 6.71 19.39
CA LEU A 118 5.76 7.69 18.48
C LEU A 118 4.34 7.27 18.03
N PHE A 119 4.04 5.97 18.05
CA PHE A 119 2.66 5.46 17.94
C PHE A 119 1.91 5.42 19.29
N THR A 120 2.59 5.50 20.43
CA THR A 120 1.96 5.44 21.76
C THR A 120 1.69 6.81 22.39
N ILE A 121 2.36 7.89 21.94
CA ILE A 121 2.04 9.26 22.37
C ILE A 121 0.60 9.64 21.96
N GLY A 122 0.10 9.10 20.84
CA GLY A 122 -1.32 9.21 20.48
C GLY A 122 -2.27 8.42 21.39
N ALA A 123 -1.80 7.33 22.02
CA ALA A 123 -2.59 6.50 22.94
C ALA A 123 -2.57 7.01 24.39
N LEU A 124 -1.49 7.71 24.78
CA LEU A 124 -1.38 8.37 26.09
C LEU A 124 -2.01 9.78 26.08
N ALA A 125 -2.04 10.48 24.95
CA ALA A 125 -2.75 11.76 24.82
C ALA A 125 -4.29 11.60 24.78
N SER A 126 -4.80 10.36 24.72
CA SER A 126 -6.22 10.01 24.79
C SER A 126 -6.66 9.42 26.13
N LEU A 127 -5.77 9.34 27.13
CA LEU A 127 -6.06 9.04 28.53
C LEU A 127 -5.97 10.32 29.36
#